data_AF-A0A0D7AYI4-F1
#
_entry.id   AF-A0A0D7AYI4-F1
#
_cell.length_a   1.000
_cell.length_b   1.000
_cell.length_c   1.000
_cell.angle_alpha   90.00
_cell.angle_beta   90.00
_cell.angle_gamma   90.00
#
_symmetry.space_group_name_H-M   'P 1'
#
loop_
_entity.id
_entity.type
_entity.pdbx_description
1 polymer ?
#
loop_
_entity_poly.entity_id
_entity_poly.type
_entity_poly.pdbx_seq_one_letter_code
_entity_poly.pdbx_strand_id
1 'polypeptide(L)' 'MLVGFWEMRSVVKPFLDRTSHGLVKYILSEEEWDAVKDLVNALQVLKDATVYFSSNDPTLASIIPAMDRIDEVFATAAVQ' A
#
# COMPACT_ATOMS: atom_id res chain seq x y z
N MET A 1 7.19 -5.90 2.05
CA MET A 1 7.18 -6.68 0.79
C MET A 1 6.55 -5.87 -0.35
N LEU A 2 5.27 -5.46 -0.25
CA LEU A 2 4.61 -4.65 -1.29
C LEU A 2 5.24 -3.27 -1.53
N VAL A 3 5.67 -2.57 -0.46
CA VAL A 3 6.40 -1.29 -0.61
C VAL A 3 7.65 -1.46 -1.48
N GLY A 4 8.49 -2.47 -1.18
CA GLY A 4 9.67 -2.75 -1.99
C GLY A 4 9.33 -3.16 -3.42
N PHE A 5 8.23 -3.91 -3.63
CA PHE A 5 7.76 -4.24 -4.97
C PHE A 5 7.38 -2.98 -5.78
N TRP A 6 6.68 -2.03 -5.16
CA TRP A 6 6.34 -0.75 -5.76
C TRP A 6 7.57 0.11 -6.09
N GLU A 7 8.55 0.19 -5.19
CA GLU A 7 9.80 0.92 -5.40
C GLU A 7 10.61 0.35 -6.58
N MET A 8 10.56 -0.97 -6.77
CA MET A 8 11.25 -1.66 -7.87
C MET A 8 10.51 -1.60 -9.21
N ARG A 9 9.35 -0.94 -9.32
CA ARG A 9 8.54 -0.91 -10.55
C ARG A 9 9.31 -0.52 -11.81
N SER A 10 10.29 0.38 -11.70
CA SER A 10 11.13 0.84 -12.82
C SER A 10 12.06 -0.26 -13.37
N VAL A 11 12.40 -1.25 -12.53
CA VAL A 11 13.20 -2.42 -12.89
C VAL A 11 12.30 -3.58 -13.28
N VAL A 12 11.19 -3.76 -12.57
CA VAL A 12 10.22 -4.85 -12.79
C VAL A 12 9.52 -4.71 -14.15
N LYS A 13 9.08 -3.50 -14.54
CA LYS A 13 8.40 -3.27 -15.83
C LYS A 13 9.26 -3.74 -17.03
N PRO A 14 10.50 -3.26 -17.23
CA PRO A 14 11.35 -3.74 -18.33
C PRO A 14 11.77 -5.22 -18.20
N PHE A 15 11.84 -5.74 -16.98
CA PHE A 15 12.19 -7.14 -16.76
C PHE A 15 11.08 -8.10 -17.24
N LEU A 16 9.82 -7.74 -17.01
CA LEU A 16 8.65 -8.52 -17.41
C LEU A 16 8.34 -8.38 -18.92
N ASP A 17 8.64 -7.23 -19.50
CA ASP A 17 8.44 -6.94 -20.94
C ASP A 17 9.42 -7.70 -21.86
N ARG A 18 10.50 -8.26 -21.31
CA ARG A 18 11.43 -9.10 -22.07
C ARG A 18 10.79 -10.44 -22.44
N THR A 19 10.50 -10.61 -23.73
CA THR A 19 9.93 -11.82 -24.32
C THR A 19 10.77 -13.07 -24.03
N SER A 20 12.09 -12.93 -23.88
CA SER A 20 13.01 -14.02 -23.53
C SER A 20 12.79 -14.62 -22.14
N HIS A 21 12.10 -13.91 -21.24
CA HIS A 21 11.83 -14.41 -19.89
C HIS A 21 10.51 -15.17 -19.79
N GLY A 22 9.62 -15.09 -20.79
CA GLY A 22 8.30 -15.74 -20.76
C GLY A 22 7.35 -15.17 -19.69
N LEU A 23 7.63 -13.96 -19.19
CA LEU A 23 6.90 -13.32 -18.09
C LEU A 23 5.94 -12.21 -18.55
N VAL A 24 5.81 -11.98 -19.86
CA VAL A 24 4.98 -10.91 -20.44
C VAL A 24 3.53 -10.95 -19.94
N LYS A 25 3.00 -12.15 -19.67
CA LYS A 25 1.64 -12.34 -19.12
C LYS A 25 1.43 -11.78 -17.69
N TYR A 26 2.51 -11.40 -17.00
CA TYR A 26 2.49 -10.82 -15.65
C TYR A 26 2.75 -9.32 -15.65
N ILE A 27 2.87 -8.69 -16.82
CA ILE A 27 2.96 -7.24 -16.92
C ILE A 27 1.67 -6.66 -16.38
N LEU A 28 1.80 -5.81 -15.36
CA LEU A 28 0.70 -5.04 -14.83
C LEU A 28 0.46 -3.80 -15.71
N SER A 29 -0.81 -3.48 -15.94
CA SER A 29 -1.21 -2.23 -16.57
C SER A 29 -0.86 -1.03 -15.68
N GLU A 30 -0.90 0.19 -16.23
CA GLU A 30 -0.67 1.39 -15.41
C GLU A 30 -1.73 1.53 -14.32
N GLU A 31 -2.99 1.17 -14.61
CA GLU A 31 -4.08 1.16 -13.63
C GLU A 31 -3.83 0.14 -12.50
N GLU A 32 -3.31 -1.05 -12.83
CA GLU A 32 -2.96 -2.05 -11.81
C GLU A 32 -1.77 -1.59 -10.95
N TRP A 33 -0.81 -0.87 -11.54
CA TRP A 33 0.26 -0.22 -10.79
C TRP A 33 -0.29 0.85 -9.84
N ASP A 34 -1.19 1.71 -10.31
CA ASP A 34 -1.82 2.71 -9.45
C ASP A 34 -2.62 2.04 -8.31
N ALA A 35 -3.32 0.95 -8.59
CA ALA A 35 -3.98 0.15 -7.54
C ALA A 35 -2.98 -0.41 -6.51
N VAL A 36 -1.81 -0.89 -6.94
CA VAL A 36 -0.73 -1.33 -6.02
C VAL A 36 -0.23 -0.18 -5.16
N LYS A 37 -0.11 1.03 -5.71
CA LYS A 37 0.29 2.23 -4.96
C LYS A 37 -0.73 2.58 -3.88
N ASP A 38 -2.01 2.60 -4.25
CA ASP A 38 -3.09 2.95 -3.33
C ASP A 38 -3.19 1.93 -2.21
N LEU A 39 -3.04 0.64 -2.54
CA LEU A 39 -2.94 -0.43 -1.56
C LEU A 39 -1.73 -0.24 -0.62
N VAL A 40 -0.56 0.10 -1.15
CA VAL A 40 0.63 0.39 -0.32
C VAL A 40 0.37 1.54 0.65
N ASN A 41 -0.27 2.62 0.18
CA ASN A 41 -0.59 3.77 1.03
C ASN A 41 -1.57 3.42 2.15
N ALA A 42 -2.65 2.70 1.82
CA ALA A 42 -3.65 2.27 2.81
C ALA A 42 -3.04 1.32 3.87
N LEU A 43 -2.22 0.35 3.42
CA LEU A 43 -1.55 -0.58 4.33
C LEU A 43 -0.51 0.11 5.22
N GLN A 44 0.14 1.18 4.73
CA GLN A 44 1.08 1.96 5.53
C GLN A 44 0.39 2.61 6.73
N VAL A 45 -0.82 3.13 6.55
CA VAL A 45 -1.63 3.70 7.66
C VAL A 45 -1.95 2.65 8.72
N LEU A 46 -2.36 1.44 8.31
CA LEU A 46 -2.62 0.36 9.26
C LEU A 46 -1.35 -0.10 9.98
N LYS A 47 -0.22 -0.14 9.28
CA LYS A 47 1.07 -0.47 9.88
C LYS A 47 1.44 0.56 10.94
N ASP A 48 1.35 1.85 10.63
CA ASP A 48 1.69 2.93 11.55
C ASP A 48 0.78 2.92 12.78
N ALA A 49 -0.53 2.74 12.58
CA ALA A 49 -1.48 2.57 13.67
C ALA A 49 -1.18 1.34 14.53
N THR A 50 -0.85 0.19 13.91
CA THR A 50 -0.50 -1.04 14.63
C THR A 50 0.75 -0.84 15.49
N VAL A 51 1.81 -0.22 14.93
CA VAL A 51 3.03 0.12 15.66
C VAL A 51 2.72 1.06 16.82
N TYR A 52 1.90 2.08 16.58
CA TYR A 52 1.48 3.02 17.60
C TYR A 52 0.72 2.32 18.74
N PHE A 53 -0.34 1.57 18.44
CA PHE A 53 -1.15 0.87 19.44
C PHE A 53 -0.40 -0.25 20.17
N SER A 54 0.64 -0.81 19.56
CA SER A 54 1.49 -1.82 20.19
C SER A 54 2.56 -1.21 21.11
N SER A 55 2.73 0.12 21.11
CA SER A 55 3.61 0.81 22.04
C SER A 55 2.92 1.03 23.40
N ASN A 56 3.68 1.42 24.43
CA ASN A 56 3.12 1.75 25.74
C ASN A 56 2.67 3.22 25.86
N ASP A 57 2.77 3.98 24.77
CA ASP A 57 2.50 5.42 24.70
C ASP A 57 1.03 5.83 24.39
N PRO A 58 0.14 4.99 23.80
CA PRO A 58 -1.21 5.42 23.44
C PRO A 58 -2.06 5.77 24.66
N THR A 59 -2.68 6.94 24.62
CA THR A 59 -3.73 7.34 25.58
C THR A 59 -5.09 7.22 24.92
N LEU A 60 -6.17 7.09 25.71
CA LEU A 60 -7.53 7.06 25.15
C LEU A 60 -7.85 8.28 24.29
N ALA A 61 -7.32 9.46 24.66
CA ALA A 61 -7.49 10.69 23.90
C ALA A 61 -6.78 10.68 22.53
N SER A 62 -5.69 9.93 22.40
CA SER A 62 -4.92 9.81 21.15
C SER A 62 -5.34 8.63 20.29
N ILE A 63 -6.11 7.68 20.83
CA ILE A 63 -6.70 6.57 20.05
C ILE A 63 -7.81 7.09 19.11
N ILE A 64 -8.67 8.01 19.58
CA ILE A 64 -9.77 8.56 18.77
C ILE A 64 -9.27 9.13 17.43
N PRO A 65 -8.32 10.08 17.38
CA PRO A 65 -7.83 10.61 16.11
C PRO A 65 -7.09 9.58 15.26
N ALA A 66 -6.46 8.57 15.86
CA ALA A 66 -5.86 7.47 15.10
C ALA A 66 -6.92 6.59 14.42
N MET A 67 -8.04 6.32 15.10
CA MET A 67 -9.17 5.59 14.52
C MET A 67 -9.89 6.42 13.45
N ASP A 68 -10.07 7.73 13.65
CA ASP A 68 -10.65 8.63 12.65
C ASP A 68 -9.80 8.63 11.37
N ARG A 69 -8.46 8.59 11.49
CA ARG A 69 -7.57 8.52 10.33
C ARG A 69 -7.67 7.19 9.58
N ILE A 70 -7.84 6.07 10.30
CA ILE A 70 -8.07 4.76 9.67
C ILE A 70 -9.40 4.78 8.91
N ASP A 71 -10.46 5.30 9.53
CA ASP A 71 -11.78 5.40 8.91
C ASP A 71 -11.73 6.28 7.65
N GLU A 72 -11.15 7.47 7.72
CA GLU A 72 -11.00 8.38 6.58
C GLU A 72 -10.33 7.69 5.37
N VAL A 73 -9.21 6.98 5.61
CA VAL A 73 -8.44 6.36 4.52
C VAL A 73 -9.16 5.16 3.91
N PHE A 74 -9.86 4.35 4.72
CA PHE A 74 -10.51 3.13 4.24
C PHE A 74 -11.96 3.33 3.78
N ALA A 75 -12.70 4.25 4.39
CA ALA A 75 -14.05 4.61 3.95
C ALA A 75 -14.02 5.41 2.65
N THR A 76 -13.04 6.30 2.46
CA THR A 76 -12.92 7.07 1.21
C THR A 76 -12.40 6.20 0.06
N ALA A 77 -11.49 5.25 0.34
CA ALA A 77 -10.99 4.31 -0.65
C ALA A 77 -12.02 3.23 -1.09
N ALA A 78 -13.06 2.97 -0.30
CA ALA A 78 -14.10 1.99 -0.62
C ALA A 78 -15.24 2.56 -1.52
N VAL A 79 -15.27 3.87 -1.74
CA VAL A 79 -16.40 4.58 -2.39
C VAL A 79 -16.01 5.20 -3.75
N GLN A 80 -14.73 5.10 -4.17
CA GLN A 80 -14.25 5.60 -5.47
C GLN A 80 -14.20 4.52 -6.56
#